data_AF-A0A7D6ZZE5-F1
#
_entry.id   AF-A0A7D6ZZE5-F1
#
_cell.length_a   1.000
_cell.length_b   1.000
_cell.length_c   1.000
_cell.angle_alpha   90.00
_cell.angle_beta   90.00
_cell.angle_gamma   90.00
#
_symmetry.space_group_name_H-M   'P 1'
#
loop_
_entity.id
_entity.type
_entity.pdbx_description
1 polymer ?
#
loop_
_entity_poly.entity_id
_entity_poly.type
_entity_poly.pdbx_seq_one_letter_code
_entity_poly.pdbx_strand_id
1 'polypeptide(L)'
;MGKPSIFSREYEIKMKRRRRRTFSLIFVLVVIVGIFAFRSNLNTYITKAKDGISSIFNKKDEANENQLATSKEEETKVIEDSNKEENITDQQPVNNPQDQEQAVEIKFGNGDTAKALYEGEGDNKQYKLVTGLQNSNTAYVSPSGKSIIATDITTQDLKLIDINGAETIVTKTQYVSKAGETFNKDDIIKRYQGYKWANDGRFIDDSHIAYLSYLPYFKTGDIDTYVWILDTSNGNHTAIWSLKGKNISFGNVTDNKLEVTVDEKKYLLMSNGSVSNL
;
A
#
# COMPACT_ATOMS: atom_id res chain seq x y z
N MET A 1 -15.28 27.06 18.96
CA MET A 1 -14.31 28.19 18.99
C MET A 1 -14.46 29.02 17.72
N GLY A 2 -14.62 30.34 17.84
CA GLY A 2 -14.74 31.25 16.70
C GLY A 2 -13.58 31.13 15.70
N LYS A 3 -13.84 31.42 14.43
CA LYS A 3 -12.82 31.41 13.37
C LYS A 3 -11.80 32.53 13.64
N PRO A 4 -10.49 32.25 13.67
CA PRO A 4 -9.48 33.29 13.80
C PRO A 4 -9.50 34.17 12.54
N SER A 5 -9.21 35.47 12.71
CA SER A 5 -9.14 36.41 11.59
C SER A 5 -8.09 35.95 10.57
N ILE A 6 -8.50 35.94 9.30
CA ILE A 6 -7.69 35.52 8.14
C ILE A 6 -6.49 36.46 7.94
N PHE A 7 -6.55 37.68 8.46
CA PHE A 7 -5.48 38.69 8.37
C PHE A 7 -4.50 38.66 9.55
N SER A 8 -4.60 37.69 10.47
CA SER A 8 -3.67 37.58 11.59
C SER A 8 -2.39 36.83 11.17
N ARG A 9 -1.23 37.36 11.55
CA ARG A 9 0.09 36.73 11.34
C ARG A 9 0.19 35.30 11.89
N GLU A 10 -0.68 34.94 12.84
CA GLU A 10 -0.77 33.62 13.47
C GLU A 10 -1.86 32.71 12.88
N TYR A 11 -2.57 33.14 11.83
CA TYR A 11 -3.70 32.40 11.24
C TYR A 11 -3.28 30.98 10.83
N GLU A 12 -2.15 30.85 10.13
CA GLU A 12 -1.64 29.55 9.69
C GLU A 12 -1.26 28.63 10.85
N ILE A 13 -0.68 29.19 11.92
CA ILE A 13 -0.26 28.42 13.09
C ILE A 13 -1.49 27.88 13.84
N LYS A 14 -2.53 28.71 13.98
CA LYS A 14 -3.80 28.32 14.62
C LYS A 14 -4.58 27.30 13.77
N MET A 15 -4.56 27.44 12.45
CA MET A 15 -5.15 26.48 11.51
C MET A 15 -4.43 25.12 11.53
N LYS A 16 -3.09 25.10 11.48
CA LYS A 16 -2.28 23.86 11.56
C LYS A 16 -2.51 23.12 12.88
N ARG A 17 -2.61 23.82 14.01
CA ARG A 17 -2.90 23.22 15.33
C ARG A 17 -4.31 22.63 15.40
N ARG A 18 -5.33 23.29 14.83
CA ARG A 18 -6.70 22.76 14.74
C ARG A 18 -6.76 21.50 13.87
N ARG A 19 -6.13 21.54 12.69
CA ARG A 19 -6.06 20.41 11.77
C ARG A 19 -5.46 19.18 12.44
N ARG A 20 -4.33 19.33 13.15
CA ARG A 20 -3.71 18.24 13.93
C ARG A 20 -4.63 17.70 15.02
N ARG A 21 -5.32 18.56 15.79
CA ARG A 21 -6.27 18.12 16.82
C ARG A 21 -7.48 17.38 16.25
N THR A 22 -8.02 17.84 15.12
CA THR A 22 -9.12 17.16 14.43
C THR A 22 -8.68 15.81 13.89
N PHE A 23 -7.50 15.72 13.25
CA PHE A 23 -6.94 14.45 12.81
C PHE A 23 -6.68 13.48 13.97
N SER A 24 -6.12 13.96 15.09
CA SER A 24 -5.91 13.12 16.28
C SER A 24 -7.23 12.60 16.86
N LEU A 25 -8.29 13.41 16.90
CA LEU A 25 -9.62 12.96 17.36
C LEU A 25 -10.22 11.89 16.44
N ILE A 26 -10.13 12.09 15.13
CA ILE A 26 -10.62 11.11 14.14
C ILE A 26 -9.82 9.81 14.25
N PHE A 27 -8.50 9.91 14.39
CA PHE A 27 -7.63 8.75 14.55
C PHE A 27 -7.99 7.93 15.81
N VAL A 28 -8.23 8.59 16.95
CA VAL A 28 -8.68 7.93 18.18
C VAL A 28 -10.03 7.23 17.99
N LEU A 29 -10.96 7.87 17.28
CA LEU A 29 -12.27 7.26 16.98
C LEU A 29 -12.12 5.99 16.12
N VAL A 30 -11.28 6.04 15.08
CA VAL A 30 -11.00 4.89 14.21
C VAL A 30 -10.36 3.74 14.99
N VAL A 31 -9.43 4.03 15.90
CA VAL A 31 -8.82 3.02 16.77
C VAL A 31 -9.85 2.36 17.68
N ILE A 32 -10.77 3.14 18.28
CA ILE A 32 -11.84 2.59 19.14
C ILE A 32 -12.78 1.67 18.33
N VAL A 33 -13.18 2.08 17.13
CA VAL A 33 -14.02 1.27 16.23
C VAL A 33 -13.27 0.00 15.80
N GLY A 34 -11.97 0.10 15.50
CA GLY A 34 -11.13 -1.05 15.17
C GLY A 34 -11.04 -2.06 16.33
N ILE A 35 -10.87 -1.59 17.56
CA ILE A 35 -10.88 -2.46 18.76
C ILE A 35 -12.22 -3.16 18.94
N PHE A 36 -13.33 -2.45 18.71
CA PHE A 36 -14.67 -3.04 18.79
C PHE A 36 -14.94 -4.07 17.68
N ALA A 37 -14.49 -3.78 16.46
CA ALA A 37 -14.67 -4.67 15.31
C ALA A 37 -13.84 -5.96 15.42
N PHE A 38 -12.67 -5.91 16.08
CA PHE A 38 -11.76 -7.05 16.23
C PHE A 38 -11.86 -7.77 17.58
N ARG A 39 -12.87 -7.47 18.40
CA ARG A 39 -13.01 -7.94 19.80
C ARG A 39 -12.96 -9.47 19.97
N SER A 40 -13.31 -10.25 18.95
CA SER A 40 -13.31 -11.72 18.98
C SER A 40 -11.91 -12.37 18.88
N ASN A 41 -10.89 -11.64 18.42
CA ASN A 41 -9.53 -12.19 18.21
C ASN A 41 -8.45 -11.62 19.15
N LEU A 42 -8.77 -10.66 20.01
CA LEU A 42 -7.76 -9.90 20.79
C LEU A 42 -7.03 -10.72 21.87
N ASN A 43 -7.62 -11.80 22.40
CA ASN A 43 -7.03 -12.55 23.51
C ASN A 43 -5.73 -13.28 23.13
N THR A 44 -5.56 -13.63 21.85
CA THR A 44 -4.38 -14.33 21.33
C THR A 44 -3.23 -13.38 20.96
N TYR A 45 -3.53 -12.11 20.66
CA TYR A 45 -2.54 -11.09 20.28
C TYR A 45 -2.00 -10.30 21.48
N ILE A 46 -2.83 -10.07 22.50
CA ILE A 46 -2.42 -9.30 23.69
C ILE A 46 -1.40 -10.07 24.55
N THR A 47 -1.50 -11.39 24.61
CA THR A 47 -0.55 -12.24 25.35
C THR A 47 0.84 -12.22 24.69
N LYS A 48 0.92 -12.29 23.36
CA LYS A 48 2.20 -12.21 22.61
C LYS A 48 2.85 -10.82 22.67
N ALA A 49 2.06 -9.75 22.77
CA ALA A 49 2.58 -8.39 22.88
C ALA A 49 3.18 -8.07 24.27
N LYS A 50 2.72 -8.75 25.33
CA LYS A 50 3.22 -8.52 26.69
C LYS A 50 4.64 -9.06 26.91
N ASP A 51 5.00 -10.13 26.21
CA ASP A 51 6.32 -10.76 26.30
C ASP A 51 7.42 -9.98 25.55
N GLY A 52 7.04 -9.20 24.53
CA GLY A 52 7.98 -8.37 23.76
C GLY A 52 8.30 -7.00 24.40
N ILE A 53 7.47 -6.51 25.33
CA ILE A 53 7.60 -5.15 25.89
C ILE A 53 8.36 -5.17 27.24
N SER A 54 8.26 -6.26 28.01
CA SER A 54 8.99 -6.43 29.28
C SER A 54 10.50 -6.59 29.10
N SER A 55 10.96 -7.08 27.95
CA SER A 55 12.38 -7.22 27.61
C SER A 55 13.05 -5.89 27.22
N ILE A 56 12.26 -4.88 26.85
CA ILE A 56 12.76 -3.55 26.44
C ILE A 56 12.83 -2.61 27.66
N PHE A 57 11.97 -2.79 28.66
CA PHE A 57 11.95 -1.93 29.87
C PHE A 57 12.91 -2.36 30.98
N ASN A 58 13.40 -3.60 30.99
CA ASN A 58 14.36 -4.09 32.00
C ASN A 58 15.84 -3.95 31.59
N LYS A 59 16.13 -3.22 30.52
CA LYS A 59 17.51 -2.97 30.07
C LYS A 59 17.88 -1.50 30.18
N LYS A 60 17.81 -0.97 31.40
CA LYS A 60 18.43 0.31 31.77
C LYS A 60 18.65 0.36 33.28
N ASP A 61 19.79 -0.18 33.65
CA ASP A 61 20.72 0.15 34.74
C ASP A 61 21.84 -0.88 34.48
N GLU A 62 23.05 -0.55 34.04
CA GLU A 62 24.04 0.31 34.68
C GLU A 62 25.00 0.85 33.60
N ALA A 63 25.38 2.11 33.71
CA ALA A 63 26.44 2.73 32.91
C ALA A 63 27.71 2.86 33.75
N ASN A 64 28.81 2.31 33.22
CA ASN A 64 30.22 2.68 33.39
C ASN A 64 30.73 3.17 34.75
N GLU A 65 31.70 2.46 35.34
CA GLU A 65 33.11 2.90 35.31
C GLU A 65 34.10 1.81 35.81
N ASN A 66 35.04 1.49 34.92
CA ASN A 66 36.50 1.43 35.11
C ASN A 66 37.18 0.61 36.25
N GLN A 67 38.24 -0.07 35.79
CA GLN A 67 39.54 -0.37 36.42
C GLN A 67 39.87 -1.79 36.94
N LEU A 68 40.87 -2.34 36.25
CA LEU A 68 42.09 -3.03 36.72
C LEU A 68 42.02 -4.24 37.68
N ALA A 69 42.55 -5.34 37.14
CA ALA A 69 43.69 -6.12 37.66
C ALA A 69 43.54 -7.02 38.91
N THR A 70 44.01 -8.27 38.70
CA THR A 70 44.82 -9.08 39.62
C THR A 70 44.11 -9.87 40.74
N SER A 71 43.99 -11.17 40.47
CA SER A 71 44.54 -12.34 41.21
C SER A 71 44.20 -12.65 42.68
N LYS A 72 44.22 -13.97 42.92
CA LYS A 72 44.45 -14.76 44.17
C LYS A 72 43.18 -15.11 44.97
N GLU A 73 42.78 -16.38 44.92
CA GLU A 73 43.20 -17.54 45.77
C GLU A 73 42.19 -17.72 46.90
N GLU A 74 41.43 -18.83 46.89
CA GLU A 74 41.49 -19.92 47.90
C GLU A 74 40.75 -19.52 49.21
N GLU A 75 39.83 -20.26 49.81
CA GLU A 75 39.80 -21.69 50.07
C GLU A 75 38.38 -22.10 50.54
N THR A 76 37.86 -23.17 49.95
CA THR A 76 37.32 -24.37 50.59
C THR A 76 36.69 -24.27 52.00
N LYS A 77 35.41 -24.65 52.11
CA LYS A 77 34.94 -25.70 53.05
C LYS A 77 33.61 -26.28 52.59
N VAL A 78 33.64 -27.61 52.45
CA VAL A 78 32.60 -28.53 51.96
C VAL A 78 31.86 -29.15 53.15
N ILE A 79 30.73 -29.84 52.86
CA ILE A 79 30.10 -30.98 53.58
C ILE A 79 28.79 -30.56 54.31
N GLU A 80 27.58 -31.10 54.09
CA GLU A 80 27.12 -32.33 53.38
C GLU A 80 25.59 -32.27 53.07
N ASP A 81 25.23 -32.85 51.92
CA ASP A 81 24.10 -33.73 51.57
C ASP A 81 22.65 -33.52 52.05
N SER A 82 21.76 -33.38 51.05
CA SER A 82 20.78 -34.43 50.74
C SER A 82 20.11 -34.26 49.36
N ASN A 83 20.46 -35.17 48.44
CA ASN A 83 19.63 -35.90 47.48
C ASN A 83 18.35 -35.25 46.89
N LYS A 84 18.35 -34.97 45.58
CA LYS A 84 17.68 -35.85 44.58
C LYS A 84 17.99 -35.44 43.13
N GLU A 85 18.26 -36.48 42.35
CA GLU A 85 18.54 -36.52 40.91
C GLU A 85 17.44 -35.86 40.06
N GLU A 86 17.83 -35.18 38.97
CA GLU A 86 17.66 -35.77 37.64
C GLU A 86 18.47 -35.02 36.56
N ASN A 87 18.89 -35.82 35.59
CA ASN A 87 19.96 -35.64 34.63
C ASN A 87 19.44 -34.91 33.38
N ILE A 88 19.99 -33.74 33.04
CA ILE A 88 19.71 -33.07 31.76
C ILE A 88 20.78 -33.52 30.76
N THR A 89 20.42 -34.47 29.92
CA THR A 89 21.16 -34.82 28.70
C THR A 89 20.72 -33.91 27.56
N ASP A 90 21.71 -33.39 26.82
CA ASP A 90 21.58 -32.64 25.58
C ASP A 90 20.63 -33.27 24.55
N GLN A 91 19.66 -32.49 24.06
CA GLN A 91 19.17 -32.56 22.68
C GLN A 91 18.80 -31.14 22.18
N GLN A 92 19.72 -30.58 21.39
CA GLN A 92 19.52 -29.82 20.15
C GLN A 92 18.40 -28.75 20.10
N PRO A 93 18.73 -27.45 19.92
CA PRO A 93 17.72 -26.44 19.64
C PRO A 93 17.11 -26.71 18.26
N VAL A 94 15.81 -26.98 18.24
CA VAL A 94 14.99 -26.90 17.02
C VAL A 94 15.03 -25.44 16.56
N ASN A 95 15.94 -25.20 15.63
CA ASN A 95 15.98 -24.04 14.77
C ASN A 95 14.64 -23.99 14.03
N ASN A 96 13.68 -23.20 14.51
CA ASN A 96 12.44 -23.01 13.78
C ASN A 96 12.73 -22.02 12.64
N PRO A 97 12.75 -22.48 11.38
CA PRO A 97 13.23 -21.71 10.26
C PRO A 97 12.22 -20.61 9.94
N GLN A 98 12.71 -19.37 9.85
CA GLN A 98 12.41 -18.43 8.78
C GLN A 98 11.08 -18.70 8.04
N ASP A 99 9.98 -18.08 8.49
CA ASP A 99 8.88 -17.75 7.58
C ASP A 99 9.47 -16.77 6.56
N GLN A 100 10.04 -17.31 5.47
CA GLN A 100 10.44 -16.51 4.32
C GLN A 100 9.15 -15.91 3.77
N GLU A 101 8.93 -14.60 3.98
CA GLU A 101 7.87 -13.87 3.29
C GLU A 101 7.99 -14.14 1.79
N GLN A 102 7.09 -14.99 1.30
CA GLN A 102 6.93 -15.34 -0.09
C GLN A 102 6.49 -14.07 -0.82
N ALA A 103 7.44 -13.41 -1.48
CA ALA A 103 7.25 -12.09 -2.07
C ALA A 103 7.74 -12.04 -3.51
N VAL A 104 7.03 -11.29 -4.35
CA VAL A 104 7.49 -10.87 -5.69
C VAL A 104 7.89 -9.40 -5.61
N GLU A 105 9.03 -9.04 -6.20
CA GLU A 105 9.49 -7.66 -6.30
C GLU A 105 8.83 -6.95 -7.49
N ILE A 106 8.33 -5.74 -7.27
CA ILE A 106 7.77 -4.87 -8.31
C ILE A 106 8.73 -3.70 -8.50
N LYS A 107 9.21 -3.47 -9.73
CA LYS A 107 10.18 -2.43 -10.06
C LYS A 107 9.53 -1.26 -10.80
N PHE A 108 9.89 -0.04 -10.40
CA PHE A 108 9.43 1.20 -11.01
C PHE A 108 10.59 1.92 -11.73
N GLY A 109 10.27 2.75 -12.71
CA GLY A 109 11.22 3.39 -13.62
C GLY A 109 12.11 4.43 -12.95
N ASN A 110 11.73 4.92 -11.76
CA ASN A 110 12.58 5.75 -10.91
C ASN A 110 13.57 4.94 -10.04
N GLY A 111 13.57 3.61 -10.15
CA GLY A 111 14.40 2.71 -9.34
C GLY A 111 13.73 2.29 -8.03
N ASP A 112 12.51 2.75 -7.73
CA ASP A 112 11.77 2.28 -6.55
C ASP A 112 11.37 0.82 -6.71
N THR A 113 11.25 0.14 -5.57
CA THR A 113 10.84 -1.26 -5.50
C THR A 113 9.75 -1.43 -4.46
N ALA A 114 8.68 -2.16 -4.81
CA ALA A 114 7.66 -2.62 -3.87
C ALA A 114 7.70 -4.15 -3.76
N LYS A 115 7.06 -4.71 -2.73
CA LYS A 115 6.95 -6.16 -2.52
C LYS A 115 5.49 -6.58 -2.53
N ALA A 116 5.17 -7.56 -3.35
CA ALA A 116 3.88 -8.23 -3.39
C ALA A 116 3.95 -9.54 -2.61
N LEU A 117 3.33 -9.56 -1.43
CA LEU A 117 3.24 -10.75 -0.59
C LEU A 117 2.19 -11.69 -1.17
N TYR A 118 2.54 -12.96 -1.28
CA TYR A 118 1.62 -14.02 -1.69
C TYR A 118 1.59 -15.16 -0.67
N GLU A 119 0.52 -15.94 -0.72
CA GLU A 119 0.38 -17.18 0.02
C GLU A 119 -0.05 -18.32 -0.92
N GLY A 120 0.11 -19.56 -0.44
CA GLY A 120 -0.30 -20.75 -1.17
C GLY A 120 0.70 -21.15 -2.26
N GLU A 121 0.46 -22.32 -2.85
CA GLU A 121 1.32 -22.92 -3.87
C GLU A 121 0.50 -23.38 -5.07
N GLY A 122 1.16 -23.49 -6.23
CA GLY A 122 0.54 -23.90 -7.48
C GLY A 122 -0.71 -23.09 -7.81
N ASP A 123 -1.82 -23.80 -8.07
CA ASP A 123 -3.10 -23.18 -8.44
C ASP A 123 -3.77 -22.41 -7.29
N ASN A 124 -3.38 -22.65 -6.04
CA ASN A 124 -3.91 -21.93 -4.88
C ASN A 124 -3.14 -20.64 -4.56
N LYS A 125 -2.03 -20.37 -5.27
CA LYS A 125 -1.20 -19.19 -5.04
C LYS A 125 -1.98 -17.90 -5.25
N GLN A 126 -1.94 -16.96 -4.31
CA GLN A 126 -2.64 -15.67 -4.39
C GLN A 126 -1.84 -14.55 -3.75
N TYR A 127 -1.81 -13.38 -4.39
CA TYR A 127 -1.36 -12.15 -3.78
C TYR A 127 -2.34 -11.68 -2.70
N LYS A 128 -1.82 -11.13 -1.60
CA LYS A 128 -2.61 -10.57 -0.50
C LYS A 128 -2.43 -9.09 -0.32
N LEU A 129 -1.19 -8.63 -0.43
CA LEU A 129 -0.85 -7.26 -0.10
C LEU A 129 0.39 -6.81 -0.86
N VAL A 130 0.36 -5.58 -1.35
CA VAL A 130 1.56 -4.87 -1.81
C VAL A 130 2.03 -3.92 -0.73
N THR A 131 3.32 -4.00 -0.40
CA THR A 131 3.98 -3.15 0.61
C THR A 131 5.17 -2.42 -0.02
N GLY A 132 5.63 -1.35 0.65
CA GLY A 132 6.82 -0.61 0.21
C GLY A 132 6.60 0.32 -0.98
N LEU A 133 5.36 0.71 -1.29
CA LEU A 133 5.08 1.72 -2.30
C LEU A 133 5.63 3.09 -1.88
N GLN A 134 6.29 3.78 -2.83
CA GLN A 134 6.93 5.08 -2.63
C GLN A 134 6.58 6.04 -3.78
N ASN A 135 6.85 7.34 -3.58
CA ASN A 135 6.81 8.35 -4.63
C ASN A 135 5.52 8.40 -5.45
N SER A 136 4.37 8.11 -4.82
CA SER A 136 3.05 8.07 -5.49
C SER A 136 2.87 6.99 -6.57
N ASN A 137 3.83 6.07 -6.71
CA ASN A 137 3.58 4.81 -7.41
C ASN A 137 2.44 4.06 -6.70
N THR A 138 1.63 3.36 -7.48
CA THR A 138 0.49 2.63 -6.93
C THR A 138 0.49 1.19 -7.42
N ALA A 139 -0.06 0.28 -6.62
CA ALA A 139 -0.21 -1.12 -6.99
C ALA A 139 -1.39 -1.75 -6.26
N TYR A 140 -2.23 -2.47 -6.98
CA TYR A 140 -3.45 -3.09 -6.44
C TYR A 140 -3.54 -4.53 -6.90
N VAL A 141 -3.94 -5.39 -5.97
CA VAL A 141 -4.21 -6.81 -6.23
C VAL A 141 -5.59 -6.95 -6.88
N SER A 142 -5.72 -7.86 -7.84
CA SER A 142 -6.99 -8.17 -8.49
C SER A 142 -7.97 -8.86 -7.55
N PRO A 143 -9.28 -8.84 -7.81
CA PRO A 143 -10.26 -9.49 -6.94
C PRO A 143 -9.98 -10.98 -6.66
N SER A 144 -9.48 -11.74 -7.65
CA SER A 144 -9.08 -13.14 -7.46
C SER A 144 -7.73 -13.33 -6.74
N GLY A 145 -6.95 -12.27 -6.53
CA GLY A 145 -5.59 -12.35 -6.03
C GLY A 145 -4.57 -12.89 -7.05
N LYS A 146 -4.95 -13.06 -8.32
CA LYS A 146 -4.10 -13.70 -9.34
C LYS A 146 -3.25 -12.73 -10.15
N SER A 147 -3.46 -11.43 -9.98
CA SER A 147 -2.64 -10.43 -10.65
C SER A 147 -2.55 -9.14 -9.84
N ILE A 148 -1.62 -8.28 -10.24
CA ILE A 148 -1.43 -6.94 -9.72
C ILE A 148 -1.41 -5.96 -10.89
N ILE A 149 -2.08 -4.82 -10.70
CA ILE A 149 -1.92 -3.66 -11.57
C ILE A 149 -1.06 -2.62 -10.85
N ALA A 150 0.14 -2.39 -11.36
CA ALA A 150 1.04 -1.34 -10.86
C ALA A 150 1.03 -0.14 -11.82
N THR A 151 0.91 1.05 -11.26
CA THR A 151 1.05 2.32 -12.00
C THR A 151 2.38 2.95 -11.64
N ASP A 152 3.23 3.08 -12.65
CA ASP A 152 4.50 3.78 -12.58
C ASP A 152 4.30 5.26 -12.84
N ILE A 153 4.45 6.11 -11.83
CA ILE A 153 4.18 7.55 -12.00
C ILE A 153 5.21 8.23 -12.92
N THR A 154 6.41 7.65 -13.04
CA THR A 154 7.53 8.24 -13.78
C THR A 154 7.35 8.00 -15.27
N THR A 155 7.09 6.76 -15.65
CA THR A 155 6.89 6.38 -17.06
C THR A 155 5.42 6.47 -17.50
N GLN A 156 4.51 6.63 -16.53
CA GLN A 156 3.06 6.56 -16.69
C GLN A 156 2.62 5.26 -17.34
N ASP A 157 3.29 4.17 -16.95
CA ASP A 157 2.95 2.82 -17.39
C ASP A 157 2.03 2.11 -16.43
N LEU A 158 1.07 1.40 -17.02
CA LEU A 158 0.27 0.37 -16.39
C LEU A 158 0.96 -0.97 -16.61
N LYS A 159 1.43 -1.58 -15.53
CA LYS A 159 2.12 -2.87 -15.52
C LYS A 159 1.20 -3.91 -14.91
N LEU A 160 0.78 -4.89 -15.71
CA LEU A 160 0.06 -6.06 -15.25
C LEU A 160 1.06 -7.14 -14.87
N ILE A 161 1.00 -7.60 -13.62
CA ILE A 161 1.91 -8.60 -13.07
C ILE A 161 1.07 -9.82 -12.72
N ASP A 162 1.38 -10.97 -13.32
CA ASP A 162 0.68 -12.22 -13.04
C ASP A 162 1.13 -12.87 -11.72
N ILE A 163 0.46 -13.95 -11.30
CA ILE A 163 0.77 -14.66 -10.06
C ILE A 163 2.17 -15.30 -10.02
N ASN A 164 2.82 -15.44 -11.17
CA ASN A 164 4.19 -15.94 -11.31
C ASN A 164 5.22 -14.81 -11.30
N GLY A 165 4.79 -13.55 -11.25
CA GLY A 165 5.63 -12.37 -11.31
C GLY A 165 6.02 -11.94 -12.72
N ALA A 166 5.40 -12.51 -13.76
CA ALA A 166 5.63 -12.05 -15.12
C ALA A 166 4.95 -10.70 -15.33
N GLU A 167 5.70 -9.72 -15.84
CA GLU A 167 5.24 -8.36 -16.07
C GLU A 167 4.89 -8.13 -17.55
N THR A 168 3.75 -7.48 -17.79
CA THR A 168 3.34 -7.00 -19.11
C THR A 168 2.93 -5.52 -19.03
N ILE A 169 3.48 -4.68 -19.90
CA ILE A 169 3.03 -3.29 -20.03
C ILE A 169 1.74 -3.29 -20.83
N VAL A 170 0.66 -2.80 -20.22
CA VAL A 170 -0.69 -2.73 -20.80
C VAL A 170 -1.15 -1.30 -21.04
N THR A 171 -0.24 -0.33 -20.93
CA THR A 171 -0.51 1.08 -21.23
C THR A 171 -0.90 1.27 -22.69
N LYS A 172 -1.92 2.11 -22.94
CA LYS A 172 -2.21 2.60 -24.29
C LYS A 172 -1.02 3.41 -24.81
N THR A 173 -0.26 2.91 -25.77
CA THR A 173 0.99 3.59 -26.23
C THR A 173 0.74 4.78 -27.15
N GLN A 174 -0.40 4.80 -27.84
CA GLN A 174 -0.80 5.87 -28.75
C GLN A 174 -2.31 6.14 -28.72
N TYR A 175 -2.68 7.39 -29.00
CA TYR A 175 -4.06 7.81 -29.22
C TYR A 175 -4.23 8.28 -30.66
N VAL A 176 -5.26 7.79 -31.36
CA VAL A 176 -5.62 8.22 -32.71
C VAL A 176 -6.90 9.05 -32.62
N SER A 177 -6.85 10.30 -33.08
CA SER A 177 -8.01 11.18 -33.05
C SER A 177 -9.05 10.78 -34.10
N LYS A 178 -10.25 11.37 -34.01
CA LYS A 178 -11.29 11.21 -35.04
C LYS A 178 -10.85 11.68 -36.43
N ALA A 179 -9.88 12.59 -36.49
CA ALA A 179 -9.31 13.08 -37.74
C ALA A 179 -8.19 12.18 -38.29
N GLY A 180 -7.84 11.09 -37.59
CA GLY A 180 -6.78 10.16 -37.99
C GLY A 180 -5.37 10.57 -37.54
N GLU A 181 -5.23 11.66 -36.79
CA GLU A 181 -3.93 12.07 -36.25
C GLU A 181 -3.51 11.18 -35.08
N THR A 182 -2.27 10.68 -35.11
CA THR A 182 -1.69 9.82 -34.08
C THR A 182 -0.83 10.62 -33.11
N PHE A 183 -1.07 10.42 -31.82
CA PHE A 183 -0.31 11.01 -30.72
C PHE A 183 0.34 9.90 -29.90
N ASN A 184 1.67 9.90 -29.83
CA ASN A 184 2.42 8.93 -29.02
C ASN A 184 2.49 9.38 -27.56
N LYS A 185 2.40 8.43 -26.63
CA LYS A 185 2.51 8.67 -25.18
C LYS A 185 3.74 9.49 -24.81
N ASP A 186 4.91 9.00 -25.20
CA ASP A 186 6.19 9.58 -24.76
C ASP A 186 6.39 10.99 -25.31
N ASP A 187 5.96 11.24 -26.54
CA ASP A 187 5.99 12.58 -27.16
C ASP A 187 5.09 13.56 -26.39
N ILE A 188 3.89 13.11 -26.00
CA ILE A 188 2.93 13.94 -25.27
C ILE A 188 3.40 14.23 -23.85
N ILE A 189 3.87 13.23 -23.10
CA ILE A 189 4.39 13.43 -21.74
C ILE A 189 5.60 14.36 -21.75
N LYS A 190 6.49 14.21 -22.74
CA LYS A 190 7.66 15.09 -22.91
C LYS A 190 7.26 16.53 -23.24
N ARG A 191 6.29 16.71 -24.15
CA ARG A 191 5.83 18.04 -24.61
C ARG A 191 5.02 18.78 -23.55
N TYR A 192 4.16 18.08 -22.83
CA TYR A 192 3.25 18.65 -21.84
C TYR A 192 3.67 18.19 -20.44
N GLN A 193 4.59 18.94 -19.80
CA GLN A 193 5.06 18.63 -18.46
C GLN A 193 3.89 18.56 -17.46
N GLY A 194 3.83 17.47 -16.69
CA GLY A 194 2.73 17.18 -15.75
C GLY A 194 1.46 16.60 -16.40
N TYR A 195 1.49 16.28 -17.69
CA TYR A 195 0.40 15.57 -18.36
C TYR A 195 0.19 14.18 -17.76
N LYS A 196 -1.07 13.77 -17.59
CA LYS A 196 -1.46 12.45 -17.07
C LYS A 196 -1.98 11.59 -18.20
N TRP A 197 -1.12 10.77 -18.80
CA TRP A 197 -1.47 9.83 -19.85
C TRP A 197 -2.18 8.58 -19.32
N ALA A 198 -1.60 7.90 -18.33
CA ALA A 198 -2.23 6.82 -17.61
C ALA A 198 -1.79 6.88 -16.15
N ASN A 199 -2.76 6.97 -15.24
CA ASN A 199 -2.51 7.06 -13.81
C ASN A 199 -3.54 6.28 -13.00
N ASP A 200 -3.14 5.90 -11.80
CA ASP A 200 -3.99 5.33 -10.76
C ASP A 200 -4.80 4.11 -11.20
N GLY A 201 -4.18 3.12 -11.85
CA GLY A 201 -4.84 1.89 -12.28
C GLY A 201 -5.53 1.13 -11.14
N ARG A 202 -6.75 0.63 -11.37
CA ARG A 202 -7.53 -0.23 -10.46
C ARG A 202 -8.27 -1.29 -11.23
N PHE A 203 -8.38 -2.47 -10.64
CA PHE A 203 -9.30 -3.48 -11.16
C PHE A 203 -10.76 -3.06 -10.95
N ILE A 204 -11.60 -3.41 -11.91
CA ILE A 204 -13.07 -3.47 -11.76
C ILE A 204 -13.47 -4.92 -11.49
N ASP A 205 -12.86 -5.83 -12.26
CA ASP A 205 -12.87 -7.28 -12.10
C ASP A 205 -11.48 -7.82 -12.52
N ASP A 206 -11.29 -9.13 -12.66
CA ASP A 206 -9.99 -9.71 -13.01
C ASP A 206 -9.53 -9.45 -14.46
N SER A 207 -10.40 -8.98 -15.35
CA SER A 207 -10.07 -8.71 -16.75
C SER A 207 -10.24 -7.25 -17.17
N HIS A 208 -10.74 -6.39 -16.29
CA HIS A 208 -10.99 -4.98 -16.59
C HIS A 208 -10.32 -4.07 -15.58
N ILE A 209 -9.58 -3.09 -16.10
CA ILE A 209 -8.79 -2.15 -15.32
C ILE A 209 -9.28 -0.73 -15.64
N ALA A 210 -9.77 -0.01 -14.64
CA ALA A 210 -9.99 1.42 -14.72
C ALA A 210 -8.67 2.18 -14.53
N TYR A 211 -8.47 3.28 -15.24
CA TYR A 211 -7.38 4.21 -15.01
C TYR A 211 -7.79 5.65 -15.34
N LEU A 212 -7.01 6.61 -14.87
CA LEU A 212 -7.22 8.04 -15.07
C LEU A 212 -6.34 8.58 -16.19
N SER A 213 -6.90 9.43 -17.04
CA SER A 213 -6.19 10.04 -18.17
C SER A 213 -6.72 11.43 -18.50
N TYR A 214 -5.85 12.29 -19.04
CA TYR A 214 -6.22 13.54 -19.69
C TYR A 214 -6.61 13.36 -21.17
N LEU A 215 -6.47 12.15 -21.70
CA LEU A 215 -6.94 11.82 -23.04
C LEU A 215 -8.44 12.13 -23.18
N PRO A 216 -8.87 12.66 -24.34
CA PRO A 216 -8.09 12.86 -25.57
C PRO A 216 -7.49 14.27 -25.73
N TYR A 217 -7.45 15.09 -24.68
CA TYR A 217 -7.07 16.50 -24.79
C TYR A 217 -5.59 16.66 -24.47
N PHE A 218 -4.85 17.40 -25.30
CA PHE A 218 -3.39 17.61 -25.17
C PHE A 218 -3.08 19.07 -24.87
N LYS A 219 -3.12 19.45 -23.59
CA LYS A 219 -2.80 20.80 -23.11
C LYS A 219 -2.25 20.78 -21.70
N THR A 220 -1.62 21.88 -21.28
CA THR A 220 -1.25 22.15 -19.89
C THR A 220 -2.34 22.96 -19.17
N GLY A 221 -2.33 22.94 -17.84
CA GLY A 221 -3.23 23.75 -17.01
C GLY A 221 -4.56 23.07 -16.70
N ASP A 222 -5.66 23.83 -16.79
CA ASP A 222 -6.98 23.35 -16.40
C ASP A 222 -7.57 22.40 -17.44
N ILE A 223 -7.42 21.09 -17.17
CA ILE A 223 -7.88 19.98 -18.00
C ILE A 223 -8.70 19.01 -17.15
N ASP A 224 -9.75 18.46 -17.73
CA ASP A 224 -10.55 17.43 -17.05
C ASP A 224 -9.80 16.10 -17.09
N THR A 225 -9.89 15.36 -15.99
CA THR A 225 -9.49 13.95 -15.94
C THR A 225 -10.67 13.11 -16.39
N TYR A 226 -10.40 12.05 -17.14
CA TYR A 226 -11.36 11.08 -17.63
C TYR A 226 -11.01 9.70 -17.07
N VAL A 227 -12.04 8.93 -16.74
CA VAL A 227 -11.90 7.49 -16.45
C VAL A 227 -11.87 6.73 -17.78
N TRP A 228 -10.94 5.79 -17.90
CA TRP A 228 -10.82 4.85 -19.00
C TRP A 228 -10.87 3.42 -18.46
N ILE A 229 -11.41 2.49 -19.25
CA ILE A 229 -11.36 1.05 -18.98
C ILE A 229 -10.45 0.40 -20.02
N LEU A 230 -9.48 -0.37 -19.55
CA LEU A 230 -8.74 -1.37 -20.31
C LEU A 230 -9.40 -2.73 -20.10
N ASP A 231 -9.72 -3.43 -21.18
CA ASP A 231 -10.01 -4.86 -21.19
C ASP A 231 -8.71 -5.63 -21.50
N THR A 232 -8.21 -6.39 -20.52
CA THR A 232 -6.92 -7.10 -20.62
C THR A 232 -6.99 -8.31 -21.54
N SER A 233 -8.19 -8.81 -21.88
CA SER A 233 -8.36 -9.96 -22.77
C SER A 233 -8.03 -9.64 -24.23
N ASN A 234 -8.23 -8.39 -24.63
CA ASN A 234 -8.05 -7.93 -26.01
C ASN A 234 -7.23 -6.64 -26.15
N GLY A 235 -6.84 -6.00 -25.05
CA GLY A 235 -6.07 -4.76 -25.03
C GLY A 235 -6.87 -3.51 -25.42
N ASN A 236 -8.21 -3.59 -25.45
CA ASN A 236 -9.04 -2.45 -25.82
C ASN A 236 -9.14 -1.43 -24.69
N HIS A 237 -9.00 -0.16 -25.03
CA HIS A 237 -9.14 0.97 -24.11
C HIS A 237 -10.34 1.82 -24.50
N THR A 238 -11.27 2.02 -23.57
CA THR A 238 -12.50 2.78 -23.78
C THR A 238 -12.64 3.91 -22.77
N ALA A 239 -12.91 5.12 -23.23
CA ALA A 239 -13.18 6.27 -22.38
C ALA A 239 -14.62 6.21 -21.82
N ILE A 240 -14.77 6.46 -20.52
CA ILE A 240 -16.07 6.56 -19.85
C ILE A 240 -16.43 8.04 -19.75
N TRP A 241 -17.03 8.58 -20.82
CA TRP A 241 -17.27 10.02 -20.97
C TRP A 241 -18.14 10.66 -19.89
N SER A 242 -19.00 9.87 -19.23
CA SER A 242 -19.83 10.30 -18.11
C SER A 242 -19.04 10.49 -16.82
N LEU A 243 -17.85 9.89 -16.70
CA LEU A 243 -16.96 10.00 -15.54
C LEU A 243 -15.76 10.90 -15.89
N LYS A 244 -16.00 12.20 -15.80
CA LYS A 244 -14.99 13.24 -15.98
C LYS A 244 -15.11 14.34 -14.93
N GLY A 245 -13.99 14.92 -14.53
CA GLY A 245 -13.97 15.96 -13.51
C GLY A 245 -12.57 16.45 -13.20
N LYS A 246 -12.48 17.38 -12.23
CA LYS A 246 -11.18 17.91 -11.77
C LYS A 246 -10.53 16.99 -10.74
N ASN A 247 -11.35 16.38 -9.87
CA ASN A 247 -10.91 15.49 -8.82
C ASN A 247 -11.60 14.14 -8.99
N ILE A 248 -10.83 13.12 -9.37
CA ILE A 248 -11.30 11.75 -9.48
C ILE A 248 -10.46 10.86 -8.59
N SER A 249 -11.12 9.97 -7.84
CA SER A 249 -10.45 8.93 -7.07
C SER A 249 -11.23 7.63 -7.13
N PHE A 250 -10.51 6.52 -7.17
CA PHE A 250 -11.10 5.19 -7.07
C PHE A 250 -11.20 4.72 -5.61
N GLY A 251 -12.28 3.99 -5.33
CA GLY A 251 -12.58 3.40 -4.03
C GLY A 251 -12.51 1.88 -4.06
N ASN A 252 -13.42 1.24 -3.31
CA ASN A 252 -13.47 -0.21 -3.19
C ASN A 252 -14.05 -0.87 -4.46
N VAL A 253 -13.73 -2.14 -4.65
CA VAL A 253 -14.38 -3.02 -5.62
C VAL A 253 -15.31 -3.96 -4.86
N THR A 254 -16.60 -3.94 -5.18
CA THR A 254 -17.61 -4.84 -4.60
C THR A 254 -18.49 -5.37 -5.73
N ASP A 255 -18.71 -6.68 -5.79
CA ASP A 255 -19.56 -7.32 -6.82
C ASP A 255 -19.21 -6.91 -8.26
N ASN A 256 -17.90 -6.90 -8.59
CA ASN A 256 -17.36 -6.46 -9.89
C ASN A 256 -17.76 -5.03 -10.29
N LYS A 257 -17.93 -4.16 -9.30
CA LYS A 257 -18.20 -2.73 -9.47
C LYS A 257 -17.16 -1.93 -8.71
N LEU A 258 -16.50 -1.03 -9.43
CA LEU A 258 -15.54 -0.10 -8.85
C LEU A 258 -16.24 1.17 -8.38
N GLU A 259 -16.05 1.54 -7.12
CA GLU A 259 -16.46 2.86 -6.64
C GLU A 259 -15.60 3.96 -7.25
N VAL A 260 -16.23 4.98 -7.82
CA VAL A 260 -15.55 6.14 -8.39
C VAL A 260 -16.14 7.40 -7.77
N THR A 261 -15.30 8.26 -7.22
CA THR A 261 -15.71 9.60 -6.77
C THR A 261 -15.23 10.62 -7.79
N VAL A 262 -16.15 11.41 -8.36
CA VAL A 262 -15.87 12.49 -9.31
C VAL A 262 -16.45 13.78 -8.74
N ASP A 263 -15.58 14.75 -8.45
CA ASP A 263 -15.94 16.06 -7.90
C ASP A 263 -16.98 15.94 -6.76
N GLU A 264 -16.62 15.13 -5.75
CA GLU A 264 -17.41 14.83 -4.54
C GLU A 264 -18.65 13.93 -4.73
N LYS A 265 -19.01 13.57 -5.97
CA LYS A 265 -20.13 12.65 -6.26
C LYS A 265 -19.63 11.23 -6.44
N LYS A 266 -20.34 10.26 -5.87
CA LYS A 266 -19.98 8.84 -5.93
C LYS A 266 -20.78 8.08 -6.98
N TYR A 267 -20.10 7.17 -7.65
CA TYR A 267 -20.63 6.31 -8.70
C TYR A 267 -20.11 4.89 -8.53
N LEU A 268 -20.83 3.92 -9.10
CA LEU A 268 -20.34 2.57 -9.34
C LEU A 268 -20.10 2.40 -10.85
N LEU A 269 -18.89 1.96 -11.19
CA LEU A 269 -18.46 1.65 -12.55
C LEU A 269 -18.42 0.14 -12.75
N MET A 270 -19.07 -0.34 -13.80
CA MET A 270 -19.06 -1.74 -14.25
C MET A 270 -18.07 -1.94 -15.41
N SER A 271 -17.63 -3.18 -15.63
CA SER A 271 -16.66 -3.52 -16.68
C SER A 271 -17.14 -3.21 -18.09
N ASN A 272 -18.44 -3.28 -18.34
CA ASN A 272 -19.04 -2.87 -19.61
C ASN A 272 -19.13 -1.34 -19.81
N GLY A 273 -18.59 -0.54 -18.89
CA GLY A 273 -18.62 0.92 -18.93
C GLY A 273 -19.91 1.56 -18.43
N SER A 274 -20.88 0.77 -17.95
CA SER A 274 -22.10 1.30 -17.34
C SER A 274 -21.80 1.96 -16.00
N VAL A 275 -22.53 3.04 -15.70
CA VAL A 275 -22.34 3.87 -14.50
C VAL A 275 -23.67 4.05 -13.77
N SER A 276 -23.69 3.82 -12.47
CA SER A 276 -24.83 4.14 -11.59
C SER A 276 -24.41 5.06 -10.45
N ASN A 277 -25.31 5.92 -9.98
CA ASN A 277 -25.06 6.78 -8.83
C ASN A 277 -25.12 5.97 -7.51
N LEU A 278 -24.36 6.40 -6.51
CA LEU A 278 -24.42 5.93 -5.11
C LEU A 278 -25.23 6.90 -4.24
#